data_AF-A0A4P9W344-F1
#
_entry.id   AF-A0A4P9W344-F1
#
_cell.length_a   1.000
_cell.length_b   1.000
_cell.length_c   1.000
_cell.angle_alpha   90.00
_cell.angle_beta   90.00
_cell.angle_gamma   90.00
#
_symmetry.space_group_name_H-M   'P 1'
#
loop_
_entity.id
_entity.type
_entity.pdbx_description
1 polymer ?
#
loop_
_entity_poly.entity_id
_entity_poly.type
_entity_poly.pdbx_seq_one_letter_code
_entity_poly.pdbx_strand_id
1 'polypeptide(L)'
;MYLLPRDNSTSLSFADRLSPNDEEKRTIMFIGIFAACITVLWNVPYLNKILWPFKIVTVALHEFGHASAGLCTGAKIEYITLDPDEGGLTSMRGGNPYFTLPAGYIGSSVWGSLMVFAGFDVLASKIASVLLGVAMLATLFWARNALARVITVLMVGVIAFLWWLDGGYYLRYVVLFMGVMSSLYSLWDIIEDLVTRK
;
A
#
# COMPACT_ATOMS: atom_id res chain seq x y z
N MET A 1 -7.79 34.49 52.94
CA MET A 1 -7.94 33.14 52.37
C MET A 1 -8.32 33.32 50.90
N TYR A 2 -7.31 33.42 50.02
CA TYR A 2 -7.53 33.56 48.57
C TYR A 2 -7.84 32.17 48.00
N LEU A 3 -9.05 31.97 47.48
CA LEU A 3 -9.41 30.78 46.72
C LEU A 3 -8.83 30.95 45.31
N LEU A 4 -7.85 30.13 44.96
CA LEU A 4 -7.35 30.06 43.58
C LEU A 4 -8.47 29.51 42.68
N PRO A 5 -8.65 30.03 41.46
CA PRO A 5 -9.57 29.45 40.49
C PRO A 5 -9.14 28.03 40.16
N ARG A 6 -10.05 27.08 40.27
CA ARG A 6 -9.82 25.70 39.83
C ARG A 6 -9.74 25.71 38.30
N ASP A 7 -8.54 25.52 37.77
CA ASP A 7 -8.29 25.16 36.38
C ASP A 7 -9.25 24.04 35.96
N ASN A 8 -10.20 24.37 35.08
CA ASN A 8 -11.16 23.45 34.49
C ASN A 8 -10.71 22.94 33.10
N SER A 9 -9.47 23.23 32.69
CA SER A 9 -8.90 22.88 31.38
C SER A 9 -8.30 21.46 31.33
N THR A 10 -8.27 20.74 32.46
CA THR A 10 -7.65 19.41 32.58
C THR A 10 -8.62 18.22 32.53
N SER A 11 -9.87 18.41 32.08
CA SER A 11 -10.85 17.32 31.95
C SER A 11 -11.50 17.22 30.57
N LEU A 12 -10.70 17.27 29.49
CA LEU A 12 -11.08 16.44 28.33
C LEU A 12 -11.13 15.01 28.85
N SER A 13 -12.33 14.44 28.98
CA SER A 13 -12.50 13.06 29.43
C SER A 13 -11.62 12.17 28.56
N PHE A 14 -10.97 11.17 29.13
CA PHE A 14 -10.21 10.20 28.33
C PHE A 14 -11.07 9.62 27.19
N ALA A 15 -12.39 9.53 27.40
CA ALA A 15 -13.37 9.16 26.39
C ALA A 15 -13.44 10.15 25.21
N ASP A 16 -13.35 11.46 25.45
CA ASP A 16 -13.38 12.48 24.40
C ASP A 16 -12.11 12.42 23.54
N ARG A 17 -10.96 12.07 24.15
CA ARG A 17 -9.69 11.85 23.42
C ARG A 17 -9.67 10.59 22.58
N LEU A 18 -10.48 9.59 22.92
CA LEU A 18 -10.62 8.33 22.17
C LEU A 18 -11.74 8.39 21.12
N SER A 19 -12.55 9.45 21.11
CA SER A 19 -13.63 9.59 20.14
C SER A 19 -13.05 10.02 18.79
N PRO A 20 -13.19 9.19 17.73
CA PRO A 20 -12.61 9.52 16.44
C PRO A 20 -13.32 10.73 15.82
N ASN A 21 -12.53 11.62 15.22
CA ASN A 21 -13.03 12.75 14.46
C ASN A 21 -13.79 12.26 13.21
N ASP A 22 -14.67 13.09 12.65
CA ASP A 22 -15.47 12.73 11.47
C ASP A 22 -14.60 12.49 10.23
N GLU A 23 -13.40 13.07 10.16
CA GLU A 23 -12.39 12.70 9.17
C GLU A 23 -11.86 11.28 9.36
N GLU A 24 -11.50 10.90 10.58
CA GLU A 24 -10.96 9.57 10.89
C GLU A 24 -12.02 8.49 10.62
N LYS A 25 -13.28 8.75 11.01
CA LYS A 25 -14.43 7.89 10.68
C LYS A 25 -14.57 7.72 9.16
N ARG A 26 -14.46 8.81 8.39
CA ARG A 26 -14.52 8.76 6.92
C ARG A 26 -13.36 7.94 6.35
N THR A 27 -12.13 8.13 6.81
CA THR A 27 -10.96 7.36 6.38
C THR A 27 -11.16 5.86 6.65
N ILE A 28 -11.63 5.48 7.84
CA ILE A 28 -11.93 4.08 8.19
C ILE A 28 -13.04 3.50 7.30
N MET A 29 -14.10 4.27 7.04
CA MET A 29 -15.16 3.87 6.10
C MET A 29 -14.59 3.63 4.70
N PHE A 30 -13.71 4.50 4.20
CA PHE A 30 -13.05 4.33 2.90
C PHE A 30 -12.12 3.11 2.87
N ILE A 31 -11.42 2.78 3.96
CA ILE A 31 -10.65 1.53 4.07
C ILE A 31 -11.55 0.32 3.81
N GLY A 32 -12.71 0.25 4.47
CA GLY A 32 -13.67 -0.83 4.28
C GLY A 32 -14.22 -0.90 2.86
N ILE A 33 -14.58 0.25 2.28
CA ILE A 33 -15.06 0.33 0.90
C ILE A 33 -13.97 -0.11 -0.09
N PHE A 34 -12.75 0.40 0.05
CA PHE A 34 -11.63 0.02 -0.80
C PHE A 34 -11.31 -1.47 -0.69
N ALA A 35 -11.33 -2.04 0.51
CA ALA A 35 -11.10 -3.45 0.69
C ALA A 35 -12.13 -4.31 -0.07
N ALA A 36 -13.42 -3.95 0.02
CA ALA A 36 -14.49 -4.61 -0.72
C ALA A 36 -14.35 -4.41 -2.24
N CYS A 37 -14.12 -3.17 -2.69
CA CYS A 37 -13.95 -2.84 -4.11
C CYS A 37 -12.76 -3.57 -4.73
N ILE A 38 -11.59 -3.55 -4.07
CA ILE A 38 -10.39 -4.25 -4.53
C ILE A 38 -10.67 -5.74 -4.66
N THR A 39 -11.30 -6.35 -3.65
CA THR A 39 -11.65 -7.78 -3.68
C THR A 39 -12.54 -8.12 -4.87
N VAL A 40 -13.58 -7.32 -5.14
CA VAL A 40 -14.46 -7.54 -6.31
C VAL A 40 -13.69 -7.32 -7.62
N LEU A 41 -12.97 -6.21 -7.75
CA LEU A 41 -12.22 -5.85 -8.95
C LEU A 41 -11.13 -6.88 -9.30
N TRP A 42 -10.53 -7.51 -8.29
CA TRP A 42 -9.51 -8.54 -8.47
C TRP A 42 -10.08 -9.84 -9.03
N ASN A 43 -11.28 -10.23 -8.60
CA ASN A 43 -11.91 -11.50 -8.96
C ASN A 43 -12.75 -11.41 -10.26
N VAL A 44 -13.14 -10.22 -10.70
CA VAL A 44 -13.94 -10.05 -11.91
C VAL A 44 -13.03 -9.96 -13.15
N PRO A 45 -13.19 -10.85 -14.15
CA PRO A 45 -12.40 -10.79 -15.38
C PRO A 45 -12.60 -9.46 -16.11
N TYR A 46 -11.56 -8.99 -16.81
CA TYR A 46 -11.49 -7.69 -17.49
C TYR A 46 -11.36 -6.47 -16.57
N LEU A 47 -12.05 -6.43 -15.43
CA LEU A 47 -11.93 -5.34 -14.46
C LEU A 47 -10.58 -5.38 -13.75
N ASN A 48 -10.00 -6.57 -13.54
CA ASN A 48 -8.66 -6.75 -13.01
C ASN A 48 -7.56 -6.01 -13.82
N LYS A 49 -7.77 -5.77 -15.12
CA LYS A 49 -6.84 -5.04 -15.98
C LYS A 49 -6.69 -3.57 -15.58
N ILE A 50 -7.71 -2.98 -14.95
CA ILE A 50 -7.65 -1.59 -14.44
C ILE A 50 -6.71 -1.52 -13.23
N LEU A 51 -6.64 -2.59 -12.44
CA LEU A 51 -5.76 -2.70 -11.27
C LEU A 51 -4.30 -2.97 -11.63
N TRP A 52 -3.99 -3.24 -12.90
CA TRP A 52 -2.67 -3.64 -13.36
C TRP A 52 -1.50 -2.80 -12.81
N PRO A 53 -1.48 -1.45 -12.92
CA PRO A 53 -0.34 -0.68 -12.44
C PRO A 53 -0.17 -0.74 -10.93
N PHE A 54 -1.28 -0.78 -10.20
CA PHE A 54 -1.29 -0.89 -8.75
C PHE A 54 -0.81 -2.28 -8.33
N LYS A 55 -1.22 -3.33 -9.04
CA LYS A 55 -0.85 -4.72 -8.76
C LYS A 55 0.65 -4.92 -8.92
N ILE A 56 1.26 -4.38 -9.98
CA ILE A 56 2.71 -4.48 -10.16
C ILE A 56 3.48 -3.77 -9.03
N VAL A 57 2.99 -2.62 -8.55
CA VAL A 57 3.61 -1.96 -7.40
C VAL A 57 3.50 -2.82 -6.13
N THR A 58 2.33 -3.40 -5.85
CA THR A 58 2.16 -4.24 -4.65
C THR A 58 3.01 -5.51 -4.71
N VAL A 59 3.06 -6.17 -5.87
CA VAL A 59 3.94 -7.34 -6.09
C VAL A 59 5.41 -6.92 -5.95
N ALA A 60 5.81 -5.77 -6.48
CA ALA A 60 7.18 -5.28 -6.32
C ALA A 60 7.56 -5.05 -4.86
N LEU A 61 6.66 -4.50 -4.04
CA LEU A 61 6.88 -4.33 -2.59
C LEU A 61 6.98 -5.67 -1.87
N HIS A 62 6.24 -6.68 -2.32
CA HIS A 62 6.34 -8.05 -1.83
C HIS A 62 7.71 -8.67 -2.13
N GLU A 63 8.11 -8.67 -3.39
CA GLU A 63 9.42 -9.18 -3.82
C GLU A 63 10.59 -8.43 -3.17
N PHE A 64 10.43 -7.12 -2.96
CA PHE A 64 11.39 -6.32 -2.23
C PHE A 64 11.57 -6.80 -0.77
N GLY A 65 10.52 -7.32 -0.14
CA GLY A 65 10.59 -7.95 1.19
C GLY A 65 11.49 -9.18 1.18
N HIS A 66 11.26 -10.11 0.24
CA HIS A 66 12.12 -11.28 0.04
C HIS A 66 13.58 -10.88 -0.22
N ALA A 67 13.79 -9.95 -1.14
CA ALA A 67 15.14 -9.48 -1.51
C ALA A 67 15.86 -8.84 -0.33
N SER A 68 15.17 -7.99 0.45
CA SER A 68 15.74 -7.32 1.62
C SER A 68 16.17 -8.32 2.69
N ALA A 69 15.31 -9.27 3.04
CA ALA A 69 15.65 -10.32 4.00
C ALA A 69 16.78 -11.24 3.49
N GLY A 70 16.79 -11.49 2.18
CA GLY A 70 17.88 -12.21 1.52
C GLY A 70 19.21 -11.52 1.74
N LEU A 71 19.31 -10.23 1.39
CA LEU A 71 20.52 -9.43 1.58
C LEU A 71 20.96 -9.39 3.06
N CYS A 72 20.02 -9.19 4.00
CA CYS A 72 20.33 -9.19 5.42
C CYS A 72 20.83 -10.54 5.97
N THR A 73 20.47 -11.66 5.32
CA THR A 73 20.92 -13.01 5.70
C THR A 73 22.11 -13.50 4.87
N GLY A 74 22.70 -12.63 4.04
CA GLY A 74 23.88 -12.95 3.22
C GLY A 74 23.57 -13.64 1.89
N ALA A 75 22.33 -13.59 1.41
CA ALA A 75 21.97 -14.03 0.07
C ALA A 75 22.48 -13.06 -1.00
N LYS A 76 22.75 -13.58 -2.19
CA LYS A 76 22.95 -12.80 -3.41
C LYS A 76 21.68 -12.85 -4.25
N ILE A 77 21.08 -11.69 -4.52
CA ILE A 77 19.92 -11.60 -5.42
C ILE A 77 20.41 -11.76 -6.86
N GLU A 78 19.85 -12.74 -7.58
CA GLU A 78 20.20 -13.01 -8.97
C GLU A 78 19.35 -12.15 -9.91
N TYR A 79 18.03 -12.20 -9.75
CA TYR A 79 17.08 -11.37 -10.49
C TYR A 79 15.73 -11.30 -9.76
N ILE A 80 14.97 -10.24 -10.07
CA ILE A 80 13.59 -10.06 -9.64
C ILE A 80 12.75 -9.90 -10.90
N THR A 81 11.71 -10.72 -11.04
CA THR A 81 10.74 -10.62 -12.12
C THR A 81 9.37 -10.28 -11.56
N LEU A 82 8.63 -9.42 -12.26
CA LEU A 82 7.27 -9.03 -11.91
C LEU A 82 6.36 -9.44 -13.06
N ASP A 83 5.51 -10.42 -12.81
CA ASP A 83 4.46 -10.85 -13.73
C ASP A 83 3.08 -10.41 -13.18
N PRO A 84 2.31 -9.62 -13.92
CA PRO A 84 0.98 -9.20 -13.50
C PRO A 84 -0.04 -10.33 -13.39
N ASP A 85 0.13 -11.40 -14.15
CA ASP A 85 -0.81 -12.52 -14.23
C ASP A 85 -0.35 -13.67 -13.33
N GLU A 86 0.96 -13.88 -13.19
CA GLU A 86 1.56 -14.98 -12.40
C GLU A 86 2.20 -14.55 -11.06
N GLY A 87 2.27 -13.25 -10.75
CA GLY A 87 2.86 -12.75 -9.50
C GLY A 87 4.35 -12.38 -9.64
N GLY A 88 5.06 -12.34 -8.52
CA GLY A 88 6.48 -11.98 -8.47
C GLY A 88 7.39 -13.20 -8.35
N LEU A 89 8.66 -13.03 -8.74
CA LEU A 89 9.70 -14.02 -8.44
C LEU A 89 11.01 -13.34 -8.11
N THR A 90 11.44 -13.48 -6.86
CA THR A 90 12.79 -13.13 -6.41
C THR A 90 13.68 -14.37 -6.39
N SER A 91 14.55 -14.48 -7.40
CA SER A 91 15.58 -15.51 -7.42
C SER A 91 16.80 -15.05 -6.65
N MET A 92 17.23 -15.84 -5.67
CA MET A 92 18.39 -15.54 -4.83
C MET A 92 19.17 -16.80 -4.48
N ARG A 93 20.48 -16.64 -4.29
CA ARG A 93 21.39 -17.71 -3.90
C ARG A 93 21.96 -17.47 -2.50
N GLY A 94 21.80 -18.44 -1.60
CA GLY A 94 22.18 -18.32 -0.20
C GLY A 94 21.11 -17.64 0.64
N GLY A 95 21.48 -17.16 1.83
CA GLY A 95 20.54 -16.63 2.81
C GLY A 95 19.85 -17.70 3.65
N ASN A 96 19.04 -17.26 4.61
CA ASN A 96 18.30 -18.15 5.49
C ASN A 96 16.80 -18.18 5.10
N PRO A 97 16.29 -19.29 4.55
CA PRO A 97 14.91 -19.44 4.10
C PRO A 97 13.86 -19.12 5.17
N TYR A 98 14.18 -19.39 6.45
CA TYR A 98 13.25 -19.10 7.55
C TYR A 98 12.92 -17.61 7.70
N PHE A 99 13.80 -16.74 7.23
CA PHE A 99 13.55 -15.29 7.21
C PHE A 99 13.13 -14.81 5.83
N THR A 100 13.69 -15.36 4.74
CA THR A 100 13.39 -14.87 3.40
C THR A 100 11.99 -15.24 2.93
N LEU A 101 11.50 -16.46 3.20
CA LEU A 101 10.17 -16.90 2.78
C LEU A 101 9.02 -16.07 3.40
N PRO A 102 8.97 -15.79 4.71
CA PRO A 102 7.90 -14.97 5.25
C PRO A 102 8.07 -13.47 4.96
N ALA A 103 9.26 -13.03 4.53
CA ALA A 103 9.57 -11.60 4.40
C ALA A 103 8.75 -10.88 3.33
N GLY A 104 8.27 -11.57 2.30
CA GLY A 104 7.40 -10.98 1.29
C GLY A 104 6.05 -10.53 1.86
N TYR A 105 5.37 -11.41 2.60
CA TYR A 105 4.10 -11.07 3.27
C TYR A 105 4.29 -9.97 4.32
N ILE A 106 5.35 -10.08 5.13
CA ILE A 106 5.67 -9.09 6.16
C ILE A 106 5.98 -7.74 5.51
N GLY A 107 6.81 -7.71 4.47
CA GLY A 107 7.16 -6.50 3.74
C GLY A 107 5.93 -5.81 3.15
N SER A 108 5.06 -6.57 2.49
CA SER A 108 3.79 -6.07 1.93
C SER A 108 2.87 -5.48 3.00
N SER A 109 2.81 -6.11 4.18
CA SER A 109 2.01 -5.64 5.32
C SER A 109 2.59 -4.36 5.95
N VAL A 110 3.92 -4.29 6.07
CA VAL A 110 4.61 -3.10 6.60
C VAL A 110 4.41 -1.91 5.66
N TRP A 111 4.72 -2.06 4.37
CA TRP A 111 4.51 -0.98 3.41
C TRP A 111 3.03 -0.60 3.26
N GLY A 112 2.13 -1.58 3.27
CA GLY A 112 0.69 -1.36 3.25
C GLY A 112 0.21 -0.54 4.45
N SER A 113 0.63 -0.92 5.66
CA SER A 113 0.27 -0.21 6.89
C SER A 113 0.87 1.19 6.97
N LEU A 114 2.11 1.40 6.48
CA LEU A 114 2.72 2.73 6.37
C LEU A 114 1.94 3.64 5.42
N MET A 115 1.50 3.12 4.27
CA MET A 115 0.67 3.89 3.33
C MET A 115 -0.73 4.19 3.90
N VAL A 116 -1.36 3.21 4.57
CA VAL A 116 -2.63 3.43 5.27
C VAL A 116 -2.48 4.53 6.32
N PHE A 117 -1.42 4.47 7.13
CA PHE A 117 -1.12 5.47 8.15
C PHE A 117 -0.86 6.85 7.54
N ALA A 118 -0.11 6.92 6.44
CA ALA A 118 0.11 8.15 5.70
C ALA A 118 -1.22 8.77 5.21
N GLY A 119 -2.23 7.95 4.90
CA GLY A 119 -3.58 8.41 4.52
C GLY A 119 -4.32 9.24 5.58
N PHE A 120 -3.92 9.17 6.85
CA PHE A 120 -4.53 9.98 7.91
C PHE A 120 -4.02 11.42 7.91
N ASP A 121 -2.86 11.72 7.32
CA ASP A 121 -2.25 13.05 7.28
C ASP A 121 -1.98 13.52 5.84
N VAL A 122 -2.28 14.78 5.53
CA VAL A 122 -2.14 15.32 4.17
C VAL A 122 -0.66 15.40 3.75
N LEU A 123 0.24 15.84 4.64
CA LEU A 123 1.65 16.00 4.32
C LEU A 123 2.32 14.63 4.11
N ALA A 124 2.03 13.67 4.98
CA ALA A 124 2.49 12.29 4.84
C ALA A 124 1.98 11.68 3.53
N SER A 125 0.69 11.87 3.20
CA SER A 125 0.10 11.42 1.93
C SER A 125 0.75 12.07 0.71
N LYS A 126 1.11 13.35 0.78
CA LYS A 126 1.87 14.01 -0.28
C LYS A 126 3.20 13.31 -0.48
N ILE A 127 4.03 13.20 0.56
CA ILE A 127 5.35 12.54 0.44
C ILE A 127 5.21 11.11 -0.11
N ALA A 128 4.26 10.33 0.43
CA ALA A 128 3.99 8.98 -0.02
C ALA A 128 3.52 8.93 -1.49
N SER A 129 2.70 9.89 -1.94
CA SER A 129 2.22 9.95 -3.32
C SER A 129 3.34 10.20 -4.35
N VAL A 130 4.41 10.91 -3.97
CA VAL A 130 5.58 11.10 -4.84
C VAL A 130 6.30 9.76 -5.01
N LEU A 131 6.56 9.05 -3.90
CA LEU A 131 7.19 7.73 -3.95
C LEU A 131 6.35 6.75 -4.76
N LEU A 132 5.02 6.77 -4.55
CA LEU A 132 4.07 5.98 -5.31
C LEU A 132 4.10 6.33 -6.80
N GLY A 133 4.09 7.62 -7.15
CA GLY A 133 4.16 8.07 -8.53
C GLY A 133 5.44 7.61 -9.24
N VAL A 134 6.59 7.68 -8.55
CA VAL A 134 7.86 7.17 -9.06
C VAL A 134 7.82 5.65 -9.23
N ALA A 135 7.29 4.92 -8.25
CA ALA A 135 7.13 3.47 -8.33
C ALA A 135 6.21 3.06 -9.50
N MET A 136 5.09 3.78 -9.68
CA MET A 136 4.17 3.57 -10.80
C MET A 136 4.84 3.85 -12.14
N LEU A 137 5.65 4.91 -12.25
CA LEU A 137 6.45 5.15 -13.46
C LEU A 137 7.45 4.03 -13.74
N ALA A 138 8.10 3.50 -12.69
CA ALA A 138 8.99 2.35 -12.84
C ALA A 138 8.25 1.10 -13.37
N THR A 139 6.97 0.90 -13.04
CA THR A 139 6.20 -0.23 -13.59
C THR A 139 6.07 -0.21 -15.11
N LEU A 140 6.26 0.94 -15.78
CA LEU A 140 6.23 1.03 -17.24
C LEU A 140 7.32 0.18 -17.91
N PHE A 141 8.43 -0.11 -17.22
CA PHE A 141 9.47 -1.01 -17.73
C PHE A 141 8.97 -2.46 -17.89
N TRP A 142 8.02 -2.90 -17.05
CA TRP A 142 7.39 -4.22 -17.11
C TRP A 142 6.09 -4.24 -17.94
N ALA A 143 5.57 -3.07 -18.33
CA ALA A 143 4.34 -2.97 -19.09
C ALA A 143 4.53 -3.43 -20.54
N ARG A 144 4.08 -4.65 -20.85
CA ARG A 144 4.08 -5.20 -22.22
C ARG A 144 2.89 -4.73 -23.07
N ASN A 145 1.77 -4.40 -22.43
CA ASN A 145 0.51 -4.03 -23.09
C ASN A 145 0.33 -2.50 -23.20
N ALA A 146 -0.12 -2.01 -24.35
CA ALA A 146 -0.37 -0.57 -24.55
C ALA A 146 -1.43 -0.03 -23.57
N LEU A 147 -2.49 -0.81 -23.31
CA LEU A 147 -3.52 -0.46 -22.34
C LEU A 147 -2.93 -0.24 -20.95
N ALA A 148 -2.05 -1.14 -20.48
CA ALA A 148 -1.39 -1.01 -19.18
C ALA A 148 -0.57 0.28 -19.11
N ARG A 149 0.22 0.58 -20.14
CA ARG A 149 1.01 1.83 -20.21
C ARG A 149 0.12 3.07 -20.15
N VAL A 150 -0.96 3.10 -20.91
CA VAL A 150 -1.90 4.23 -20.93
C VAL A 150 -2.55 4.42 -19.55
N ILE A 151 -3.00 3.34 -18.91
CA ILE A 151 -3.60 3.41 -17.57
C ILE A 151 -2.55 3.90 -16.55
N THR A 152 -1.32 3.37 -16.57
CA THR A 152 -0.26 3.82 -15.66
C THR A 152 0.02 5.32 -15.82
N VAL A 153 0.20 5.81 -17.05
CA VAL A 153 0.45 7.23 -17.32
C VAL A 153 -0.73 8.09 -16.87
N LEU A 154 -1.97 7.63 -17.11
CA LEU A 154 -3.16 8.32 -16.66
C LEU A 154 -3.23 8.38 -15.13
N MET A 155 -2.93 7.30 -14.42
CA MET A 155 -2.92 7.27 -12.96
C MET A 155 -1.84 8.18 -12.37
N VAL A 156 -0.63 8.19 -12.95
CA VAL A 156 0.43 9.12 -12.54
C VAL A 156 0.00 10.57 -12.81
N GLY A 157 -0.67 10.83 -13.93
CA GLY A 157 -1.27 12.11 -14.25
C GLY A 157 -2.33 12.54 -13.23
N VAL A 158 -3.17 11.60 -12.76
CA VAL A 158 -4.15 11.85 -11.68
C VAL A 158 -3.43 12.20 -10.38
N ILE A 159 -2.39 11.47 -9.98
CA ILE A 159 -1.60 11.81 -8.79
C ILE A 159 -1.00 13.22 -8.91
N ALA A 160 -0.40 13.53 -10.06
CA ALA A 160 0.18 14.85 -10.31
C ALA A 160 -0.88 15.97 -10.30
N PHE A 161 -2.08 15.70 -10.82
CA PHE A 161 -3.19 16.65 -10.78
C PHE A 161 -3.69 16.87 -9.35
N LEU A 162 -3.93 15.79 -8.60
CA LEU A 162 -4.40 15.84 -7.21
C LEU A 162 -3.40 16.51 -6.26
N TRP A 163 -2.11 16.54 -6.60
CA TRP A 163 -1.09 17.27 -5.84
C TRP A 163 -1.38 18.76 -5.70
N TRP A 164 -1.89 19.37 -6.78
CA TRP A 164 -2.21 20.81 -6.83
C TRP A 164 -3.65 21.10 -6.41
N LEU A 165 -4.54 20.12 -6.51
CA LEU A 165 -5.94 20.25 -6.14
C LEU A 165 -6.12 20.25 -4.63
N ASP A 166 -6.79 21.29 -4.10
CA ASP A 166 -7.18 21.40 -2.69
C ASP A 166 -6.02 21.10 -1.71
N GLY A 167 -4.83 21.63 -2.02
CA GLY A 167 -3.62 21.44 -1.21
C GLY A 167 -3.08 20.01 -1.18
N GLY A 168 -3.63 19.06 -1.94
CA GLY A 168 -3.28 17.65 -1.90
C GLY A 168 -4.20 16.80 -1.02
N TYR A 169 -5.32 17.33 -0.54
CA TYR A 169 -6.24 16.62 0.36
C TYR A 169 -6.66 15.25 -0.17
N TYR A 170 -6.99 15.15 -1.46
CA TYR A 170 -7.46 13.92 -2.08
C TYR A 170 -6.37 12.86 -2.32
N LEU A 171 -5.08 13.22 -2.22
CA LEU A 171 -4.00 12.25 -2.32
C LEU A 171 -4.05 11.22 -1.18
N ARG A 172 -4.64 11.60 -0.04
CA ARG A 172 -4.93 10.69 1.07
C ARG A 172 -5.63 9.43 0.60
N TYR A 173 -6.64 9.56 -0.27
CA TYR A 173 -7.43 8.43 -0.74
C TYR A 173 -6.67 7.54 -1.73
N VAL A 174 -5.77 8.11 -2.55
CA VAL A 174 -4.95 7.33 -3.48
C VAL A 174 -3.91 6.51 -2.71
N VAL A 175 -3.23 7.13 -1.75
CA VAL A 175 -2.25 6.45 -0.90
C VAL A 175 -2.93 5.42 -0.01
N LEU A 176 -4.10 5.75 0.56
CA LEU A 176 -4.92 4.83 1.34
C LEU A 176 -5.34 3.61 0.51
N PHE A 177 -5.81 3.82 -0.72
CA PHE A 177 -6.17 2.75 -1.64
C PHE A 177 -4.99 1.80 -1.90
N MET A 178 -3.80 2.36 -2.16
CA MET A 178 -2.59 1.57 -2.36
C MET A 178 -2.14 0.82 -1.10
N GLY A 179 -2.25 1.45 0.06
CA GLY A 179 -1.96 0.80 1.33
C GLY A 179 -2.87 -0.39 1.59
N VAL A 180 -4.18 -0.21 1.39
CA VAL A 180 -5.18 -1.29 1.51
C VAL A 180 -4.90 -2.40 0.49
N MET A 181 -4.57 -2.05 -0.75
CA MET A 181 -4.23 -3.04 -1.77
C MET A 181 -3.01 -3.87 -1.40
N SER A 182 -1.93 -3.24 -0.91
CA SER A 182 -0.71 -3.93 -0.46
C SER A 182 -0.97 -4.85 0.72
N SER A 183 -1.80 -4.42 1.68
CA SER A 183 -2.20 -5.25 2.83
C SER A 183 -3.07 -6.43 2.41
N LEU A 184 -4.04 -6.22 1.51
CA LEU A 184 -4.86 -7.30 0.97
C LEU A 184 -4.05 -8.28 0.13
N TYR A 185 -3.08 -7.80 -0.64
CA TYR A 185 -2.18 -8.64 -1.43
C TYR A 185 -1.46 -9.65 -0.53
N SER A 186 -0.88 -9.19 0.58
CA SER A 186 -0.25 -10.06 1.59
C SER A 186 -1.19 -11.18 2.07
N LEU A 187 -2.47 -10.87 2.30
CA LEU A 187 -3.46 -11.87 2.73
C LEU A 187 -3.78 -12.88 1.62
N TRP A 188 -4.00 -12.40 0.39
CA TRP A 188 -4.28 -13.26 -0.75
C TRP A 188 -3.12 -14.21 -1.05
N ASP A 189 -1.89 -13.71 -0.99
CA ASP A 189 -0.67 -14.47 -1.23
C ASP A 189 -0.53 -15.61 -0.19
N ILE A 190 -0.77 -15.33 1.11
CA ILE A 190 -0.80 -16.36 2.17
C ILE A 190 -1.87 -17.43 1.89
N ILE A 191 -3.07 -17.01 1.48
CA ILE A 191 -4.16 -17.93 1.16
C ILE A 191 -3.77 -18.80 -0.04
N GLU A 192 -3.17 -18.19 -1.06
CA GLU A 192 -2.80 -18.88 -2.29
C GLU A 192 -1.75 -19.97 -2.02
N ASP A 193 -0.71 -19.62 -1.26
CA ASP A 193 0.40 -20.51 -0.90
C ASP A 193 0.02 -21.61 0.09
N LEU A 194 -0.76 -21.29 1.12
CA LEU A 194 -1.08 -22.24 2.20
C LEU A 194 -2.32 -23.09 1.92
N VAL A 195 -3.36 -22.48 1.36
CA VAL A 195 -4.69 -23.10 1.21
C VAL A 195 -4.86 -23.69 -0.18
N THR A 196 -4.67 -22.88 -1.23
CA THR A 196 -4.92 -23.37 -2.59
C THR A 196 -3.75 -24.15 -3.20
N ARG A 197 -2.53 -23.97 -2.66
CA ARG A 197 -1.30 -24.68 -3.10
C ARG A 197 -1.12 -24.64 -4.62
N LYS A 198 -1.39 -23.50 -5.23
CA LYS A 198 -1.00 -23.24 -6.61
C LYS A 198 0.46 -22.83 -6.62
#